data_AF-A0A323USH4-F1
#
_entry.id   AF-A0A323USH4-F1
#
_cell.length_a   1.000
_cell.length_b   1.000
_cell.length_c   1.000
_cell.angle_alpha   90.00
_cell.angle_beta   90.00
_cell.angle_gamma   90.00
#
_symmetry.space_group_name_H-M   'P 1'
#
loop_
_entity.id
_entity.type
_entity.pdbx_description
1 polymer ?
#
loop_
_entity_poly.entity_id
_entity_poly.type
_entity_poly.pdbx_seq_one_letter_code
_entity_poly.pdbx_strand_id
1 'polypeptide(L)'
;MPILVIAEHDNQNLKAATLNTVTAALKLGADVHVLIAGAGCAAAAQAAAKVAGVTKVLVADAAHYEAQGAENVAELVKGLARDYSHVLAPASSAGKNMLPRVAAQLDVAQISDIVGIEAADTFVRPIYAGNA
;
A
#
# COMPACT_ATOMS: atom_id res chain seq x y z
N MET A 1 11.01 -1.92 12.05
CA MET A 1 9.87 -2.75 11.60
C MET A 1 9.69 -2.54 10.11
N PRO A 2 9.28 -3.57 9.36
CA PRO A 2 9.11 -3.48 7.90
C PRO A 2 8.02 -2.46 7.52
N ILE A 3 7.94 -2.18 6.22
CA ILE A 3 6.97 -1.32 5.58
C ILE A 3 6.00 -2.19 4.79
N LEU A 4 4.70 -1.92 4.91
CA LEU A 4 3.67 -2.59 4.14
C LEU A 4 3.24 -1.70 2.96
N VAL A 5 3.37 -2.21 1.75
CA VAL A 5 2.81 -1.60 0.54
C VAL A 5 1.57 -2.38 0.12
N ILE A 6 0.43 -1.71 0.01
CA ILE A 6 -0.80 -2.30 -0.52
C ILE A 6 -0.75 -2.19 -2.03
N ALA A 7 -0.68 -3.33 -2.72
CA ALA A 7 -0.61 -3.35 -4.16
C ALA A 7 -1.96 -3.05 -4.80
N GLU A 8 -1.91 -2.37 -5.94
CA GLU A 8 -3.02 -2.37 -6.89
C GLU A 8 -2.75 -3.34 -8.03
N HIS A 9 -3.79 -4.10 -8.40
CA HIS A 9 -3.78 -5.04 -9.51
C HIS A 9 -5.19 -5.28 -10.05
N ASP A 10 -5.28 -5.94 -11.20
CA ASP A 10 -6.53 -6.45 -11.79
C ASP A 10 -6.73 -7.96 -11.56
N ASN A 11 -6.00 -8.52 -10.60
CA ASN A 11 -5.82 -9.95 -10.27
C ASN A 11 -4.84 -10.69 -11.21
N GLN A 12 -4.52 -10.12 -12.38
CA GLN A 12 -3.55 -10.71 -13.30
C GLN A 12 -2.25 -9.91 -13.37
N ASN A 13 -2.38 -8.59 -13.44
CA ASN A 13 -1.32 -7.63 -13.67
C ASN A 13 -1.18 -6.70 -12.48
N LEU A 14 0.06 -6.53 -12.01
CA LEU A 14 0.41 -5.51 -11.04
C LEU A 14 0.39 -4.13 -11.73
N LYS A 15 -0.31 -3.15 -11.14
CA LYS A 15 -0.33 -1.80 -11.71
C LYS A 15 0.97 -1.06 -11.44
N ALA A 16 1.39 -0.23 -12.40
CA ALA A 16 2.62 0.56 -12.32
C ALA A 16 2.67 1.49 -11.08
N ALA A 17 1.51 1.97 -10.61
CA ALA A 17 1.41 2.81 -9.42
C ALA A 17 1.96 2.12 -8.15
N THR A 18 1.87 0.78 -8.08
CA THR A 18 2.49 -0.01 -7.00
C THR A 18 4.02 0.11 -7.02
N LEU A 19 4.64 0.13 -8.21
CA LEU A 19 6.10 0.23 -8.35
C LEU A 19 6.62 1.58 -7.84
N ASN A 20 5.88 2.66 -8.12
CA ASN A 20 6.19 4.00 -7.60
C ASN A 20 6.11 4.02 -6.07
N THR A 21 5.12 3.33 -5.50
CA THR A 21 4.91 3.24 -4.06
C THR A 21 6.00 2.40 -3.39
N VAL A 22 6.44 1.29 -3.99
CA VAL A 22 7.60 0.52 -3.52
C VAL A 22 8.86 1.38 -3.54
N THR A 23 9.08 2.16 -4.60
CA THR A 23 10.23 3.07 -4.68
C THR A 23 10.20 4.12 -3.57
N ALA A 24 9.02 4.66 -3.23
CA ALA A 24 8.85 5.55 -2.09
C ALA A 24 9.12 4.81 -0.76
N ALA A 25 8.58 3.61 -0.57
CA ALA A 25 8.81 2.79 0.63
C ALA A 25 10.30 2.53 0.86
N LEU A 26 11.08 2.25 -0.18
CA LEU A 26 12.53 2.02 -0.05
C LEU A 26 13.29 3.22 0.52
N LYS A 27 12.80 4.46 0.35
CA LYS A 27 13.41 5.66 0.95
C LYS A 27 13.31 5.69 2.48
N LEU A 28 12.41 4.92 3.08
CA LEU A 28 12.27 4.79 4.53
C LEU A 28 13.32 3.84 5.16
N GLY A 29 14.14 3.17 4.34
CA GLY A 29 15.32 2.43 4.82
C GLY A 29 15.01 1.13 5.58
N ALA A 30 13.83 0.54 5.38
CA ALA A 30 13.44 -0.74 5.98
C ALA A 30 12.94 -1.73 4.92
N ASP A 31 12.83 -3.01 5.31
CA ASP A 31 12.29 -4.08 4.46
C ASP A 31 10.89 -3.73 3.94
N VAL A 32 10.67 -3.94 2.63
CA VAL A 32 9.38 -3.66 1.98
C VAL A 32 8.64 -4.96 1.74
N HIS A 33 7.49 -5.11 2.40
CA HIS A 33 6.54 -6.18 2.13
C HIS A 33 5.41 -5.64 1.25
N VAL A 34 4.92 -6.47 0.31
CA VAL A 34 3.79 -6.13 -0.56
C VAL A 34 2.60 -7.02 -0.24
N LEU A 35 1.42 -6.44 0.01
CA LEU A 35 0.17 -7.17 0.11
C LEU A 35 -0.56 -7.21 -1.23
N ILE A 36 -0.95 -8.41 -1.65
CA ILE A 36 -1.79 -8.69 -2.81
C ILE A 36 -3.10 -9.26 -2.26
N ALA A 37 -4.20 -8.52 -2.39
CA ALA A 37 -5.53 -8.94 -1.94
C ALA A 37 -6.45 -9.02 -3.15
N GLY A 38 -6.96 -10.21 -3.46
CA GLY A 38 -7.72 -10.43 -4.69
C GLY A 38 -8.36 -11.81 -4.76
N ALA A 39 -8.82 -12.18 -5.94
CA ALA A 39 -9.29 -13.53 -6.23
C ALA A 39 -8.59 -14.03 -7.51
N GLY A 40 -7.97 -15.21 -7.44
CA GLY A 40 -7.13 -15.73 -8.53
C GLY A 40 -5.93 -14.83 -8.81
N CYS A 41 -5.32 -14.26 -7.77
CA CYS A 41 -4.35 -13.15 -7.88
C CYS A 41 -2.87 -13.59 -7.95
N ALA A 42 -2.62 -14.88 -8.22
CA ALA A 42 -1.28 -15.46 -8.25
C ALA A 42 -0.32 -14.78 -9.24
N ALA A 43 -0.80 -14.38 -10.42
CA ALA A 43 0.02 -13.70 -11.42
C ALA A 43 0.49 -12.32 -10.94
N ALA A 44 -0.39 -11.55 -10.31
CA ALA A 44 -0.04 -10.27 -9.68
C ALA A 44 0.96 -10.45 -8.53
N ALA A 45 0.81 -11.50 -7.72
CA ALA A 45 1.74 -11.82 -6.64
C ALA A 45 3.14 -12.20 -7.16
N GLN A 46 3.22 -12.99 -8.22
CA GLN A 46 4.48 -13.33 -8.87
C GLN A 46 5.16 -12.10 -9.48
N ALA A 47 4.38 -11.17 -10.05
CA ALA A 47 4.90 -9.90 -10.55
C ALA A 47 5.46 -9.05 -9.40
N ALA A 48 4.74 -8.94 -8.28
CA ALA A 48 5.20 -8.21 -7.09
C ALA A 48 6.49 -8.78 -6.50
N ALA A 49 6.63 -10.11 -6.48
CA ALA A 49 7.84 -10.77 -5.98
C ALA A 49 9.10 -10.50 -6.80
N LYS A 50 8.94 -10.08 -8.07
CA LYS A 50 10.05 -9.72 -8.97
C LYS A 50 10.42 -8.24 -8.90
N VAL A 51 9.69 -7.43 -8.14
CA VAL A 51 9.97 -6.01 -8.00
C VAL A 51 11.21 -5.83 -7.12
N ALA A 52 12.20 -5.11 -7.62
CA ALA A 52 13.42 -4.84 -6.88
C ALA A 52 13.12 -4.13 -5.54
N GLY A 53 13.74 -4.62 -4.46
CA GLY A 53 13.55 -4.10 -3.11
C GLY A 53 12.37 -4.67 -2.34
N VAL A 54 11.48 -5.43 -2.97
CA VAL A 54 10.44 -6.20 -2.26
C VAL A 54 11.09 -7.42 -1.61
N THR A 55 11.00 -7.52 -0.29
CA THR A 55 11.60 -8.61 0.50
C THR A 55 10.59 -9.71 0.84
N LYS A 56 9.28 -9.41 0.78
CA LYS A 56 8.20 -10.38 1.04
C LYS A 56 6.93 -10.00 0.29
N VAL A 57 6.22 -11.00 -0.23
CA VAL A 57 4.85 -10.84 -0.76
C VAL A 57 3.88 -11.59 0.14
N LEU A 58 2.85 -10.91 0.63
CA LEU A 58 1.69 -11.47 1.30
C LEU A 58 0.56 -11.61 0.29
N VAL A 59 -0.09 -12.77 0.27
CA VAL A 59 -1.19 -13.05 -0.66
C VAL A 59 -2.44 -13.40 0.13
N ALA A 60 -3.50 -12.63 -0.08
CA ALA A 60 -4.85 -12.92 0.36
C ALA A 60 -5.71 -13.19 -0.88
N ASP A 61 -5.76 -14.46 -1.27
CA ASP A 61 -6.54 -14.93 -2.43
C ASP A 61 -7.87 -15.52 -1.95
N ALA A 62 -8.95 -14.75 -2.07
CA ALA A 62 -10.29 -15.16 -1.69
C ALA A 62 -11.36 -14.38 -2.47
N ALA A 63 -12.51 -15.01 -2.74
CA ALA A 63 -13.59 -14.44 -3.54
C ALA A 63 -14.09 -13.06 -3.05
N HIS A 64 -14.12 -12.82 -1.74
CA HIS A 64 -14.57 -11.54 -1.17
C HIS A 64 -13.56 -10.39 -1.36
N TYR A 65 -12.35 -10.67 -1.86
CA TYR A 65 -11.37 -9.68 -2.28
C TYR A 65 -11.36 -9.45 -3.80
N GLU A 66 -12.17 -10.16 -4.60
CA GLU A 66 -12.15 -10.06 -6.08
C GLU A 66 -12.24 -8.61 -6.58
N ALA A 67 -13.19 -7.85 -6.02
CA ALA A 67 -13.41 -6.44 -6.34
C ALA A 67 -12.57 -5.47 -5.49
N GLN A 68 -11.76 -5.98 -4.56
CA GLN A 68 -10.88 -5.19 -3.69
C GLN A 68 -11.65 -4.09 -2.92
N GLY A 69 -12.85 -4.42 -2.44
CA GLY A 69 -13.72 -3.50 -1.69
C GLY A 69 -13.02 -2.95 -0.44
N ALA A 70 -13.18 -1.65 -0.19
CA ALA A 70 -12.47 -0.93 0.86
C ALA A 70 -12.77 -1.49 2.26
N GLU A 71 -13.98 -1.98 2.51
CA GLU A 71 -14.39 -2.62 3.76
C GLU A 71 -13.50 -3.83 4.08
N ASN A 72 -13.40 -4.76 3.14
CA ASN A 72 -12.70 -6.03 3.33
C ASN A 72 -11.20 -5.82 3.36
N VAL A 73 -10.67 -5.01 2.44
CA VAL A 73 -9.23 -4.74 2.37
C VAL A 73 -8.76 -3.94 3.60
N ALA A 74 -9.55 -2.96 4.08
CA ALA A 74 -9.17 -2.21 5.26
C ALA A 74 -9.08 -3.08 6.53
N GLU A 75 -10.05 -3.98 6.77
CA GLU A 75 -9.98 -4.90 7.91
C GLU A 75 -8.78 -5.84 7.82
N LEU A 76 -8.45 -6.33 6.61
CA LEU A 76 -7.25 -7.13 6.39
C LEU A 76 -5.98 -6.34 6.74
N VAL A 77 -5.85 -5.11 6.23
CA VAL A 77 -4.67 -4.27 6.47
C VAL A 77 -4.54 -3.90 7.94
N LYS A 78 -5.64 -3.54 8.61
CA LYS A 78 -5.68 -3.28 10.06
C LYS A 78 -5.17 -4.48 10.86
N GLY A 79 -5.57 -5.70 10.50
CA GLY A 79 -5.11 -6.93 11.15
C GLY A 79 -3.60 -7.18 11.00
N LEU A 80 -2.99 -6.66 9.93
CA LEU A 80 -1.55 -6.76 9.67
C LEU A 80 -0.74 -5.60 10.25
N ALA A 81 -1.34 -4.40 10.34
CA ALA A 81 -0.64 -3.13 10.57
C ALA A 81 0.25 -3.11 11.81
N ARG A 82 -0.08 -3.84 12.87
CA ARG A 82 0.72 -3.92 14.11
C ARG A 82 2.16 -4.41 13.91
N ASP A 83 2.41 -5.16 12.83
CA ASP A 83 3.72 -5.74 12.53
C ASP A 83 4.57 -4.81 11.62
N TYR A 84 4.04 -3.62 11.29
CA TYR A 84 4.62 -2.67 10.35
C TYR A 84 4.78 -1.28 10.96
N SER A 85 5.86 -0.59 10.58
CA SER A 85 6.06 0.81 10.99
C SER A 85 5.28 1.78 10.11
N HIS A 86 5.09 1.42 8.84
CA HIS A 86 4.46 2.25 7.82
C HIS A 86 3.54 1.41 6.95
N VAL A 87 2.41 1.98 6.54
CA VAL A 87 1.49 1.40 5.57
C VAL A 87 1.30 2.41 4.44
N LEU A 88 1.71 2.03 3.23
CA LEU A 88 1.63 2.86 2.04
C LEU A 88 0.70 2.22 1.01
N ALA A 89 0.00 3.05 0.25
CA ALA A 89 -0.75 2.66 -0.93
C ALA A 89 -0.55 3.73 -2.01
N PRO A 90 -0.69 3.38 -3.31
CA PRO A 90 -0.68 4.39 -4.35
C PRO A 90 -1.84 5.37 -4.15
N ALA A 91 -1.63 6.65 -4.46
CA ALA A 91 -2.63 7.69 -4.29
C ALA A 91 -3.69 7.71 -5.42
N SER A 92 -4.20 6.53 -5.78
CA SER A 92 -5.30 6.34 -6.74
C SER A 92 -6.67 6.45 -6.07
N SER A 93 -7.75 6.25 -6.84
CA SER A 93 -9.09 6.09 -6.28
C SER A 93 -9.19 4.95 -5.27
N ALA A 94 -8.54 3.81 -5.50
CA ALA A 94 -8.57 2.66 -4.59
C ALA A 94 -7.83 2.97 -3.28
N GLY A 95 -6.61 3.51 -3.37
CA GLY A 95 -5.83 3.89 -2.18
C GLY A 95 -6.50 4.99 -1.36
N LYS A 96 -7.05 6.02 -2.01
CA LYS A 96 -7.78 7.12 -1.35
C LYS A 96 -9.10 6.67 -0.73
N ASN A 97 -9.73 5.63 -1.26
CA ASN A 97 -10.95 5.06 -0.69
C ASN A 97 -10.67 4.17 0.55
N MET A 98 -9.56 3.41 0.52
CA MET A 98 -9.27 2.40 1.54
C MET A 98 -8.36 2.90 2.68
N LEU A 99 -7.27 3.61 2.38
CA LEU A 99 -6.24 3.90 3.39
C LEU A 99 -6.71 4.85 4.51
N PRO A 100 -7.55 5.88 4.25
CA PRO A 100 -8.14 6.68 5.33
C PRO A 100 -9.01 5.86 6.29
N ARG A 101 -9.69 4.81 5.79
CA ARG A 101 -10.48 3.89 6.63
C ARG A 101 -9.58 3.09 7.56
N VAL A 102 -8.46 2.56 7.05
CA VAL A 102 -7.45 1.86 7.86
C VAL A 102 -6.92 2.79 8.95
N ALA A 103 -6.55 4.01 8.60
CA ALA A 103 -6.00 4.98 9.55
C ALA A 103 -7.00 5.33 10.67
N ALA A 104 -8.28 5.54 10.31
CA ALA A 104 -9.34 5.74 11.29
C ALA A 104 -9.52 4.54 12.24
N GLN A 105 -9.39 3.31 11.75
CA GLN A 105 -9.49 2.10 12.55
C GLN A 105 -8.30 1.87 13.49
N LEU A 106 -7.15 2.47 13.16
CA LEU A 106 -5.92 2.42 13.95
C LEU A 106 -5.74 3.65 14.85
N ASP A 107 -6.69 4.60 14.84
CA ASP A 107 -6.63 5.87 15.56
C ASP A 107 -5.39 6.71 15.24
N VAL A 108 -5.06 6.82 13.94
CA VAL A 108 -3.93 7.64 13.45
C VAL A 108 -4.36 8.54 12.28
N ALA A 109 -3.65 9.66 12.11
CA ALA A 109 -3.85 10.54 10.97
C ALA A 109 -3.10 10.04 9.73
N GLN A 110 -3.82 9.90 8.61
CA GLN A 110 -3.23 9.52 7.32
C GLN A 110 -2.64 10.75 6.60
N ILE A 111 -1.49 10.56 5.93
CA ILE A 111 -0.85 11.59 5.12
C ILE A 111 -1.12 11.32 3.63
N SER A 112 -1.98 12.14 3.03
CA SER A 112 -2.39 12.00 1.62
C SER A 112 -1.39 12.63 0.64
N ASP A 113 -1.24 12.02 -0.54
CA ASP A 113 -0.55 12.58 -1.71
C ASP A 113 0.89 13.04 -1.44
N ILE A 114 1.69 12.24 -0.71
CA ILE A 114 3.10 12.59 -0.48
C ILE A 114 3.89 12.66 -1.79
N VAL A 115 4.75 13.65 -1.91
CA VAL A 115 5.68 13.86 -3.03
C VAL A 115 7.15 13.76 -2.60
N GLY A 116 7.41 13.75 -1.29
CA GLY A 116 8.74 13.64 -0.71
C GLY A 116 8.74 12.93 0.64
N ILE A 117 9.87 12.30 0.96
CA ILE A 117 10.16 11.65 2.24
C ILE A 117 11.53 12.19 2.67
N GLU A 118 11.54 13.00 3.73
CA GLU A 118 12.76 13.63 4.26
C GLU A 118 13.33 12.84 5.44
N ALA A 119 12.44 12.19 6.22
CA ALA A 119 12.78 11.29 7.31
C ALA A 119 11.68 10.23 7.48
N ALA A 120 11.87 9.30 8.43
CA ALA A 120 10.89 8.26 8.73
C ALA A 120 9.52 8.82 9.14
N ASP A 121 9.45 10.00 9.75
CA ASP A 121 8.23 10.65 10.22
C ASP A 121 7.98 12.02 9.56
N THR A 122 8.80 12.41 8.57
CA THR A 122 8.75 13.73 7.95
C THR A 122 8.52 13.60 6.44
N PHE A 123 7.36 14.07 6.00
CA PHE A 123 6.86 13.91 4.63
C PHE A 123 6.50 15.26 4.01
N VAL A 124 6.67 15.37 2.70
CA VAL A 124 6.27 16.55 1.91
C VAL A 124 5.02 16.20 1.13
N ARG A 125 4.01 17.06 1.18
CA ARG A 125 2.79 16.95 0.38
C ARG A 125 2.35 18.31 -0.14
N PRO A 126 1.82 18.39 -1.38
CA PRO A 126 1.24 19.60 -1.91
C PRO A 126 -0.12 19.89 -1.26
N ILE A 127 -0.44 21.16 -1.16
CA ILE A 127 -1.74 21.71 -0.78
C ILE A 127 -2.16 22.81 -1.77
N TYR A 128 -3.41 23.26 -1.70
CA TYR A 128 -3.94 24.33 -2.56
C TYR A 128 -3.65 24.13 -4.06
N ALA A 129 -4.01 22.96 -4.60
CA ALA A 129 -3.76 22.56 -5.99
C ALA A 129 -2.27 22.55 -6.40
N GLY A 130 -1.36 22.34 -5.45
CA GLY A 130 0.08 22.27 -5.70
C GLY A 130 0.80 23.61 -5.68
N ASN A 131 0.15 24.67 -5.21
CA ASN A 131 0.77 25.99 -5.08
C ASN A 131 1.57 26.17 -3.78
N ALA A 132 1.38 25.28 -2.80
CA ALA A 132 2.10 25.27 -1.52
C ALA A 132 2.36 23.84 -1.06
#